data_AF-A0A7V5W6B5-F1
#
_entry.id   AF-A0A7V5W6B5-F1
#
_cell.length_a   1.000
_cell.length_b   1.000
_cell.length_c   1.000
_cell.angle_alpha   90.00
_cell.angle_beta   90.00
_cell.angle_gamma   90.00
#
_symmetry.space_group_name_H-M   'P 1'
#
loop_
_entity.id
_entity.type
_entity.pdbx_description
1 polymer ?
#
loop_
_entity_poly.entity_id
_entity_poly.type
_entity_poly.pdbx_seq_one_letter_code
_entity_poly.pdbx_strand_id
1 'polypeptide(L)'
;LDNGRLDGGGYGCSPLSSTLVRNRALLVQRGNCVILAKAFNAWVSGATALIVYNNQEAGDVIEAIPVAGQFLPTLFLPRSSGLALKNLVATNATNGRETIITLTPASEPLVFERQPNVLLDLSSRGPTPTRLLLIKPDVVTIGSGSYGPAQDDDPRGENRFPRPDPGSLQPTLYDPSGYVFTSGTSFAAPRVAGAAALLRQLHPDWSPADIKAALMTTAARPTGPNEVGLARIMDRGAGLVDVDAARRVLSLVDPPSHSFGSVVVGTPSTLIREFTIKNRSQSVAVYTLQAALSPPAPSFLKVDVSPMQLTVPAGGTGTFVLKLTIDAGAISSRIDSEGFVLVSDGEQTTPRPLYIPFWIRTAPR
;
A
#
# COMPACT_ATOMS: atom_id res chain seq x y z
N LEU A 1 24.61 9.55 23.01
CA LEU A 1 25.41 8.33 23.21
C LEU A 1 24.95 7.29 22.19
N ASP A 2 25.87 6.66 21.46
CA ASP A 2 25.53 5.60 20.48
C ASP A 2 25.32 4.27 21.20
N ASN A 3 24.10 3.74 21.11
CA ASN A 3 23.74 2.47 21.74
C ASN A 3 24.51 1.28 21.15
N GLY A 4 24.98 1.37 19.90
CA GLY A 4 25.82 0.32 19.29
C GLY A 4 27.11 0.04 20.06
N ARG A 5 27.51 0.93 20.97
CA ARG A 5 28.66 0.76 21.87
C ARG A 5 28.28 0.17 23.24
N LEU A 6 27.00 -0.04 23.55
CA LEU A 6 26.51 -0.47 24.87
C LEU A 6 25.91 -1.88 24.91
N ASP A 7 25.15 -2.27 23.89
CA ASP A 7 24.42 -3.56 23.87
C ASP A 7 24.89 -4.52 22.75
N GLY A 8 25.91 -4.13 21.99
CA GLY A 8 26.46 -4.90 20.85
C GLY A 8 25.57 -4.93 19.60
N GLY A 9 24.30 -4.49 19.68
CA GLY A 9 23.34 -4.51 18.57
C GLY A 9 22.88 -3.14 18.09
N GLY A 10 22.96 -2.10 18.93
CA GLY A 10 22.58 -0.73 18.61
C GLY A 10 21.08 -0.48 18.47
N TYR A 11 20.22 -1.44 18.84
CA TYR A 11 18.77 -1.36 18.59
C TYR A 11 17.97 -0.82 19.78
N GLY A 12 18.43 -0.93 21.03
CA GLY A 12 17.70 -0.42 22.19
C GLY A 12 16.44 -1.23 22.54
N CYS A 13 16.46 -2.53 22.23
CA CYS A 13 15.32 -3.43 22.47
C CYS A 13 15.27 -3.99 23.90
N SER A 14 16.26 -3.70 24.73
CA SER A 14 16.29 -4.00 26.16
C SER A 14 16.70 -2.76 26.95
N PRO A 15 16.31 -2.64 28.24
CA PRO A 15 16.82 -1.61 29.13
C PRO A 15 18.36 -1.62 29.22
N LEU A 16 18.95 -0.44 29.33
CA LEU A 16 20.39 -0.21 29.45
C LEU A 16 20.74 0.17 30.90
N SER A 17 22.03 0.04 31.26
CA SER A 17 22.48 0.47 32.59
C SER A 17 22.23 1.97 32.79
N SER A 18 21.50 2.32 33.85
CA SER A 18 21.19 3.72 34.17
C SER A 18 22.43 4.58 34.42
N THR A 19 23.54 3.99 34.87
CA THR A 19 24.82 4.70 35.06
C THR A 19 25.42 5.22 33.76
N LEU A 20 25.10 4.59 32.62
CA LEU A 20 25.65 4.94 31.30
C LEU A 20 24.78 5.93 30.54
N VAL A 21 23.47 5.89 30.77
CA VAL A 21 22.47 6.59 29.93
C VAL A 21 21.81 7.78 30.63
N ARG A 22 21.89 7.87 31.97
CA ARG A 22 21.31 8.97 32.74
C ARG A 22 21.74 10.34 32.21
N ASN A 23 20.76 11.22 32.00
CA ASN A 23 20.95 12.58 31.50
C ASN A 23 21.55 12.69 30.08
N ARG A 24 21.48 11.61 29.28
CA ARG A 24 22.00 11.59 27.91
C ARG A 24 20.89 11.29 26.91
N ALA A 25 21.03 11.85 25.72
CA ALA A 25 20.25 11.41 24.57
C ALA A 25 20.82 10.10 24.00
N LEU A 26 19.95 9.17 23.62
CA LEU A 26 20.31 7.87 23.10
C LEU A 26 20.13 7.83 21.58
N LEU A 27 21.16 7.42 20.84
CA LEU A 27 21.09 7.16 19.40
C LEU A 27 20.96 5.65 19.17
N VAL A 28 19.91 5.22 18.47
CA VAL A 28 19.61 3.82 18.16
C VAL A 28 19.26 3.62 16.69
N GLN A 29 19.46 2.40 16.19
CA GLN A 29 19.06 2.00 14.85
C GLN A 29 17.64 1.39 14.85
N ARG A 30 16.87 1.65 13.79
CA ARG A 30 15.61 0.96 13.49
C ARG A 30 15.87 -0.54 13.27
N GLY A 31 15.00 -1.39 13.81
CA GLY A 31 15.10 -2.86 13.68
C GLY A 31 14.85 -3.58 15.01
N ASN A 32 14.64 -4.90 14.94
CA ASN A 32 14.46 -5.87 16.04
C ASN A 32 13.27 -5.69 16.98
N CYS A 33 12.79 -4.46 17.21
CA CYS A 33 11.64 -4.14 18.04
C CYS A 33 10.99 -2.84 17.56
N VAL A 34 9.74 -2.62 17.96
CA VAL A 34 8.98 -1.40 17.65
C VAL A 34 9.60 -0.17 18.33
N ILE A 35 9.46 1.01 17.71
CA ILE A 35 10.05 2.26 18.22
C ILE A 35 9.51 2.63 19.61
N LEU A 36 8.26 2.31 19.89
CA LEU A 36 7.67 2.50 21.22
C LEU A 36 8.40 1.69 22.31
N ALA A 37 8.83 0.46 22.00
CA ALA A 37 9.64 -0.34 22.93
C ALA A 37 11.03 0.29 23.14
N LYS A 38 11.65 0.83 22.09
CA LYS A 38 12.93 1.55 22.18
C LYS A 38 12.81 2.79 23.08
N ALA A 39 11.74 3.57 22.91
CA ALA A 39 11.47 4.75 23.73
C ALA A 39 11.21 4.40 25.19
N PHE A 40 10.41 3.37 25.45
CA PHE A 40 10.17 2.86 26.81
C PHE A 40 11.48 2.42 27.48
N ASN A 41 12.29 1.63 26.80
CA ASN A 41 13.58 1.14 27.31
C ASN A 41 14.55 2.30 27.60
N ALA A 42 14.62 3.29 26.71
CA ALA A 42 15.45 4.48 26.92
C ALA A 42 14.97 5.27 28.15
N TRP A 43 13.65 5.43 28.32
CA TRP A 43 13.05 6.15 29.44
C TRP A 43 13.35 5.49 30.78
N VAL A 44 13.10 4.18 30.92
CA VAL A 44 13.40 3.45 32.17
C VAL A 44 14.90 3.39 32.47
N SER A 45 15.75 3.55 31.45
CA SER A 45 17.21 3.66 31.60
C SER A 45 17.68 5.07 31.99
N GLY A 46 16.78 6.06 32.05
CA GLY A 46 17.09 7.44 32.43
C GLY A 46 17.58 8.34 31.29
N ALA A 47 17.36 7.96 30.03
CA ALA A 47 17.66 8.83 28.89
C ALA A 47 16.78 10.09 28.91
N THR A 48 17.28 11.19 28.33
CA THR A 48 16.53 12.45 28.23
C THR A 48 15.91 12.68 26.85
N ALA A 49 16.36 11.95 25.83
CA ALA A 49 15.81 11.95 24.49
C ALA A 49 16.19 10.66 23.74
N LEU A 50 15.42 10.32 22.71
CA LEU A 50 15.71 9.22 21.79
C LEU A 50 15.90 9.75 20.36
N ILE A 51 16.96 9.32 19.70
CA ILE A 51 17.17 9.52 18.27
C ILE A 51 17.20 8.15 17.61
N VAL A 52 16.28 7.90 16.70
CA VAL A 52 16.20 6.67 15.92
C VAL A 52 16.65 6.98 14.50
N TYR A 53 17.60 6.23 13.95
CA TYR A 53 17.92 6.32 12.52
C TYR A 53 17.55 5.06 11.75
N ASN A 54 17.25 5.23 10.47
CA ASN A 54 16.71 4.16 9.64
C ASN A 54 17.69 2.99 9.39
N ASN A 55 17.14 1.82 9.07
CA ASN A 55 17.92 0.61 8.77
C ASN A 55 18.44 0.61 7.33
N GLN A 56 19.22 -0.40 6.96
CA GLN A 56 19.85 -0.49 5.65
C GLN A 56 18.82 -0.72 4.55
N GLU A 57 17.83 -1.55 4.85
CA GLU A 57 16.79 -1.99 3.92
C GLU A 57 15.92 -0.82 3.47
N ALA A 58 15.52 0.06 4.40
CA ALA A 58 14.68 1.22 4.09
C ALA A 58 15.49 2.48 3.69
N GLY A 59 16.83 2.44 3.78
CA GLY A 59 17.70 3.54 3.37
C GLY A 59 17.30 4.89 4.00
N ASP A 60 17.20 5.94 3.17
CA ASP A 60 16.83 7.29 3.62
C ASP A 60 15.33 7.58 3.59
N VAL A 61 14.49 6.57 3.34
CA VAL A 61 13.04 6.74 3.34
C VAL A 61 12.54 7.04 4.74
N ILE A 62 11.99 8.24 4.94
CA ILE A 62 11.27 8.58 6.18
C ILE A 62 9.87 8.00 6.08
N GLU A 63 9.62 6.96 6.86
CA GLU A 63 8.26 6.55 7.19
C GLU A 63 7.71 7.50 8.26
N ALA A 64 6.45 7.94 8.12
CA ALA A 64 5.78 8.72 9.15
C ALA A 64 5.50 7.77 10.32
N ILE A 65 6.52 7.57 11.16
CA ILE A 65 6.43 6.75 12.34
C ILE A 65 5.95 7.68 13.45
N PRO A 66 4.76 7.43 14.04
CA PRO A 66 4.27 8.23 15.15
C PRO A 66 5.26 8.15 16.31
N VAL A 67 5.99 9.25 16.53
CA VAL A 67 6.84 9.47 17.69
C VAL A 67 6.19 10.44 18.69
N ALA A 68 4.95 10.88 18.39
CA ALA A 68 4.10 11.62 19.32
C ALA A 68 3.58 10.67 20.43
N GLY A 69 3.40 11.20 21.64
CA GLY A 69 2.95 10.43 22.81
C GLY A 69 4.01 9.50 23.44
N GLN A 70 5.27 9.63 23.05
CA GLN A 70 6.37 8.83 23.59
C GLN A 70 6.81 9.32 24.97
N PHE A 71 7.40 8.42 25.77
CA PHE A 71 7.89 8.70 27.13
C PHE A 71 8.99 9.79 27.19
N LEU A 72 9.63 10.09 26.06
CA LEU A 72 10.73 11.03 25.91
C LEU A 72 10.62 11.76 24.57
N PRO A 73 11.17 13.00 24.44
CA PRO A 73 11.39 13.62 23.14
C PRO A 73 12.11 12.65 22.19
N THR A 74 11.50 12.37 21.04
CA THR A 74 11.98 11.36 20.09
C THR A 74 12.08 11.94 18.68
N LEU A 75 13.23 11.74 18.03
CA LEU A 75 13.49 12.17 16.65
C LEU A 75 13.79 10.95 15.76
N PHE A 76 13.20 10.91 14.57
CA PHE A 76 13.54 9.93 13.55
C PHE A 76 14.40 10.55 12.44
N LEU A 77 15.47 9.87 12.04
CA LEU A 77 16.42 10.33 11.03
C LEU A 77 16.50 9.36 9.83
N PRO A 78 16.72 9.88 8.61
CA PRO A 78 17.24 9.08 7.50
C PRO A 78 18.50 8.32 7.90
N ARG A 79 18.78 7.19 7.23
CA ARG A 79 19.94 6.37 7.53
C ARG A 79 21.25 7.15 7.40
N SER A 80 21.44 7.88 6.30
CA SER A 80 22.65 8.67 6.03
C SER A 80 22.93 9.69 7.14
N SER A 81 21.90 10.42 7.56
CA SER A 81 21.96 11.38 8.67
C SER A 81 22.30 10.69 9.99
N GLY A 82 21.70 9.53 10.26
CA GLY A 82 22.01 8.72 11.43
C GLY A 82 23.45 8.21 11.48
N LEU A 83 23.96 7.72 10.35
CA LEU A 83 25.35 7.26 10.22
C LEU A 83 26.33 8.43 10.38
N ALA A 84 26.02 9.59 9.82
CA ALA A 84 26.82 10.80 10.01
C ALA A 84 26.87 11.22 11.49
N LEU A 85 25.72 11.23 12.18
CA LEU A 85 25.64 11.52 13.61
C LEU A 85 26.40 10.48 14.45
N LYS A 86 26.29 9.19 14.11
CA LYS A 86 27.03 8.11 14.76
C LYS A 86 28.54 8.31 14.64
N ASN A 87 29.03 8.67 13.44
CA ASN A 87 30.43 8.99 13.22
C ASN A 87 30.89 10.21 14.02
N LEU A 88 30.08 11.28 14.06
CA LEU A 88 30.38 12.48 14.85
C LEU A 88 30.54 12.15 16.35
N VAL A 89 29.59 11.37 16.90
CA VAL A 89 29.64 10.90 18.29
C VAL A 89 30.90 10.07 18.55
N ALA A 90 31.25 9.18 17.62
CA ALA A 90 32.44 8.36 17.71
C ALA A 90 33.72 9.19 17.73
N THR A 91 33.87 10.14 16.81
CA THR A 91 35.04 11.03 16.70
C THR A 91 35.20 11.92 17.93
N ASN A 92 34.11 12.51 18.42
CA ASN A 92 34.17 13.35 19.61
C ASN A 92 34.60 12.57 20.84
N ALA A 93 34.08 11.35 21.03
CA ALA A 93 34.49 10.48 22.13
C ALA A 93 35.98 10.14 22.09
N THR A 94 36.55 9.83 20.91
CA THR A 94 37.99 9.59 20.75
C THR A 94 38.82 10.82 21.13
N ASN A 95 38.29 12.02 20.88
CA ASN A 95 38.95 13.29 21.18
C ASN A 95 38.65 13.81 22.60
N GLY A 96 38.00 13.02 23.47
CA GLY A 96 37.65 13.44 24.83
C GLY A 96 36.62 14.59 24.88
N ARG A 97 35.82 14.78 23.82
CA ARG A 97 34.79 15.82 23.72
C ARG A 97 33.39 15.24 23.84
N GLU A 98 32.50 15.95 24.51
CA GLU A 98 31.08 15.61 24.52
C GLU A 98 30.41 16.04 23.20
N THR A 99 29.42 15.26 22.76
CA THR A 99 28.55 15.66 21.64
C THR A 99 27.26 16.20 22.22
N ILE A 100 27.01 17.49 22.00
CA ILE A 100 25.79 18.18 22.43
C ILE A 100 24.82 18.20 21.25
N ILE A 101 23.57 17.84 21.52
CA ILE A 101 22.47 17.95 20.56
C ILE A 101 21.43 18.92 21.12
N THR A 102 20.84 19.72 20.25
CA THR A 102 19.69 20.55 20.57
C THR A 102 18.52 20.05 19.75
N LEU A 103 17.44 19.66 20.42
CA LEU A 103 16.19 19.29 19.78
C LEU A 103 15.23 20.47 19.88
N THR A 104 15.05 21.17 18.77
CA THR A 104 14.10 22.27 18.68
C THR A 104 12.77 21.72 18.15
N PRO A 105 11.66 21.88 18.87
CA PRO A 105 10.33 21.56 18.34
C PRO A 105 10.10 22.37 17.06
N ALA A 106 9.67 21.70 15.98
CA ALA A 106 9.24 22.42 14.79
C ALA A 106 7.90 23.11 15.11
N SER A 107 7.75 24.37 14.70
CA SER A 107 6.48 25.10 14.82
C SER A 107 5.42 24.60 13.85
N GLU A 108 5.85 23.94 12.77
CA GLU A 108 5.01 23.32 11.74
C GLU A 108 5.56 21.94 11.41
N PRO A 109 4.71 21.00 10.94
CA PRO A 109 5.18 19.70 10.47
C PRO A 109 6.21 19.86 9.34
N LEU A 110 7.35 19.18 9.49
CA LEU A 110 8.33 19.09 8.42
C LEU A 110 7.82 18.12 7.35
N VAL A 111 7.69 18.62 6.12
CA VAL A 111 7.31 17.81 4.95
C VAL A 111 8.57 17.46 4.18
N PHE A 112 8.72 16.18 3.86
CA PHE A 112 9.82 15.66 3.06
C PHE A 112 9.28 15.14 1.74
N GLU A 113 10.01 15.39 0.66
CA GLU A 113 9.71 14.76 -0.62
C GLU A 113 9.78 13.23 -0.49
N ARG A 114 8.81 12.55 -1.10
CA ARG A 114 8.78 11.10 -1.17
C ARG A 114 8.61 10.66 -2.60
N GLN A 115 9.22 9.53 -2.92
CA GLN A 115 9.00 8.90 -4.22
C GLN A 115 7.50 8.58 -4.36
N PRO A 116 6.82 9.13 -5.38
CA PRO A 116 5.41 8.86 -5.60
C PRO A 116 5.23 7.42 -6.09
N ASN A 117 3.99 6.94 -6.05
CA ASN A 117 3.61 5.65 -6.62
C ASN A 117 4.34 4.44 -6.02
N VAL A 118 4.87 4.51 -4.81
CA VAL A 118 5.44 3.34 -4.11
C VAL A 118 4.39 2.69 -3.23
N LEU A 119 4.24 1.37 -3.33
CA LEU A 119 3.37 0.63 -2.42
C LEU A 119 4.01 0.54 -1.04
N LEU A 120 3.23 0.82 0.00
CA LEU A 120 3.68 0.64 1.37
C LEU A 120 3.86 -0.84 1.71
N ASP A 121 4.96 -1.19 2.37
CA ASP A 121 5.26 -2.56 2.79
C ASP A 121 4.21 -3.15 3.76
N LEU A 122 3.61 -2.28 4.60
CA LEU A 122 2.51 -2.66 5.50
C LEU A 122 1.20 -2.97 4.79
N SER A 123 1.07 -2.66 3.49
CA SER A 123 -0.15 -2.96 2.73
C SER A 123 -0.30 -4.47 2.61
N SER A 124 -1.38 -5.02 3.16
CA SER A 124 -1.67 -6.44 3.03
C SER A 124 -1.82 -6.84 1.56
N ARG A 125 -1.30 -8.01 1.23
CA ARG A 125 -1.27 -8.56 -0.13
C ARG A 125 -2.26 -9.73 -0.24
N GLY A 126 -2.82 -9.91 -1.43
CA GLY A 126 -3.63 -11.06 -1.75
C GLY A 126 -2.80 -12.32 -2.03
N PRO A 127 -3.46 -13.41 -2.45
CA PRO A 127 -4.91 -13.55 -2.59
C PRO A 127 -5.64 -13.58 -1.24
N THR A 128 -6.98 -13.53 -1.25
CA THR A 128 -7.75 -13.76 -0.02
C THR A 128 -7.38 -15.11 0.61
N PRO A 129 -7.36 -15.24 1.96
CA PRO A 129 -7.04 -16.50 2.64
C PRO A 129 -8.16 -17.56 2.55
N THR A 130 -9.10 -17.39 1.62
CA THR A 130 -10.19 -18.34 1.38
C THR A 130 -9.77 -19.37 0.33
N ARG A 131 -10.48 -20.50 0.28
CA ARG A 131 -10.27 -21.52 -0.75
C ARG A 131 -10.44 -20.98 -2.19
N LEU A 132 -11.17 -19.87 -2.36
CA LEU A 132 -11.45 -19.25 -3.65
C LEU A 132 -10.27 -18.42 -4.19
N LEU A 133 -9.31 -18.03 -3.34
CA LEU A 133 -8.14 -17.22 -3.71
C LEU A 133 -8.51 -16.00 -4.60
N LEU A 134 -9.47 -15.20 -4.15
CA LEU A 134 -9.91 -14.01 -4.87
C LEU A 134 -8.80 -12.94 -4.91
N ILE A 135 -8.83 -12.12 -5.96
CA ILE A 135 -7.94 -10.96 -6.10
C ILE A 135 -8.29 -9.94 -5.00
N LYS A 136 -7.29 -9.61 -4.18
CA LYS A 136 -7.30 -8.47 -3.25
C LYS A 136 -5.89 -7.88 -3.15
N PRO A 137 -5.74 -6.56 -2.93
CA PRO A 137 -6.81 -5.54 -2.83
C PRO A 137 -7.54 -5.30 -4.17
N ASP A 138 -8.63 -4.53 -4.17
CA ASP A 138 -9.35 -4.18 -5.41
C ASP A 138 -8.63 -3.04 -6.17
N VAL A 139 -8.18 -2.03 -5.44
CA VAL A 139 -7.44 -0.84 -5.91
C VAL A 139 -6.49 -0.38 -4.82
N VAL A 140 -5.55 0.50 -5.16
CA VAL A 140 -4.71 1.23 -4.22
C VAL A 140 -4.93 2.74 -4.36
N THR A 141 -4.61 3.48 -3.31
CA THR A 141 -4.60 4.95 -3.33
C THR A 141 -3.55 5.44 -2.34
N ILE A 142 -3.43 6.77 -2.19
CA ILE A 142 -2.54 7.38 -1.22
C ILE A 142 -2.95 6.87 0.17
N GLY A 143 -2.00 6.26 0.88
CA GLY A 143 -2.18 5.82 2.26
C GLY A 143 -1.06 6.29 3.18
N SER A 144 -0.02 6.91 2.64
CA SER A 144 1.16 7.36 3.39
C SER A 144 1.17 8.87 3.54
N GLY A 145 1.60 9.37 4.69
CA GLY A 145 1.77 10.82 4.93
C GLY A 145 0.44 11.58 4.82
N SER A 146 -0.64 10.94 5.27
CA SER A 146 -1.95 11.58 5.34
C SER A 146 -1.94 12.55 6.49
N TYR A 147 -2.11 13.84 6.20
CA TYR A 147 -2.35 14.85 7.21
C TYR A 147 -3.85 14.96 7.44
N GLY A 148 -4.28 14.75 8.68
CA GLY A 148 -5.71 14.72 9.00
C GLY A 148 -5.96 15.11 10.46
N PRO A 149 -7.23 15.38 10.79
CA PRO A 149 -7.61 15.76 12.15
C PRO A 149 -7.30 14.64 13.14
N ALA A 150 -6.88 15.03 14.33
CA ALA A 150 -6.56 14.17 15.46
C ALA A 150 -7.20 14.74 16.74
N GLN A 151 -7.21 13.96 17.83
CA GLN A 151 -7.65 14.46 19.12
C GLN A 151 -6.70 15.56 19.62
N ASP A 152 -7.23 16.67 20.15
CA ASP A 152 -6.46 17.79 20.72
C ASP A 152 -6.82 18.08 22.19
N ASP A 153 -7.94 17.56 22.69
CA ASP A 153 -8.47 17.94 23.99
C ASP A 153 -7.94 17.11 25.17
N ASP A 154 -7.44 15.90 24.90
CA ASP A 154 -6.99 14.95 25.90
C ASP A 154 -5.80 14.14 25.38
N PRO A 155 -4.62 14.19 26.04
CA PRO A 155 -3.43 13.44 25.63
C PRO A 155 -3.62 11.92 25.66
N ARG A 156 -4.69 11.42 26.30
CA ARG A 156 -5.09 10.02 26.26
C ARG A 156 -5.75 9.64 24.93
N GLY A 157 -6.14 10.58 24.08
CA GLY A 157 -6.71 10.31 22.75
C GLY A 157 -7.90 9.34 22.79
N GLU A 158 -7.89 8.37 21.89
CA GLU A 158 -8.85 7.26 21.80
C GLU A 158 -8.89 6.40 23.08
N ASN A 159 -7.80 6.34 23.85
CA ASN A 159 -7.74 5.60 25.13
C ASN A 159 -8.55 6.28 26.25
N ARG A 160 -9.19 7.43 25.98
CA ARG A 160 -10.13 8.07 26.90
C ARG A 160 -11.41 7.25 27.07
N PHE A 161 -11.80 6.41 26.09
CA PHE A 161 -13.09 5.70 26.12
C PHE A 161 -13.08 4.30 25.43
N PRO A 162 -13.36 3.20 26.15
CA PRO A 162 -12.98 2.88 27.52
C PRO A 162 -11.49 2.43 27.59
N ARG A 163 -10.90 2.52 28.79
CA ARG A 163 -9.46 2.29 29.02
C ARG A 163 -8.99 0.93 28.44
N PRO A 164 -7.94 0.90 27.60
CA PRO A 164 -7.26 -0.34 27.24
C PRO A 164 -6.63 -1.00 28.46
N ASP A 165 -6.33 -2.29 28.35
CA ASP A 165 -5.58 -3.05 29.36
C ASP A 165 -4.26 -2.33 29.75
N PRO A 166 -3.89 -2.31 31.04
CA PRO A 166 -2.57 -1.84 31.47
C PRO A 166 -1.47 -2.60 30.71
N GLY A 167 -0.78 -1.92 29.79
CA GLY A 167 0.23 -2.53 28.90
C GLY A 167 -0.17 -2.59 27.43
N SER A 168 -1.38 -2.16 27.06
CA SER A 168 -1.76 -1.91 25.67
C SER A 168 -0.98 -0.71 25.14
N LEU A 169 0.08 -1.01 24.39
CA LEU A 169 0.94 -0.06 23.69
C LEU A 169 0.31 0.43 22.38
N GLN A 170 -1.01 0.73 22.40
CA GLN A 170 -1.66 1.29 21.21
C GLN A 170 -1.35 2.79 21.11
N PRO A 171 -0.69 3.25 20.02
CA PRO A 171 -0.48 4.66 19.78
C PRO A 171 -1.83 5.33 19.56
N THR A 172 -2.13 6.38 20.33
CA THR A 172 -3.33 7.19 20.15
C THR A 172 -3.05 8.28 19.12
N LEU A 173 -4.03 8.59 18.27
CA LEU A 173 -3.96 9.75 17.39
C LEU A 173 -4.31 11.02 18.20
N TYR A 174 -3.32 11.56 18.91
CA TYR A 174 -3.40 12.82 19.63
C TYR A 174 -2.31 13.78 19.17
N ASP A 175 -2.68 15.04 18.93
CA ASP A 175 -1.75 16.14 18.73
C ASP A 175 -2.41 17.43 19.24
N PRO A 176 -1.75 18.24 20.10
CA PRO A 176 -2.32 19.50 20.59
C PRO A 176 -2.70 20.51 19.50
N SER A 177 -2.17 20.36 18.27
CA SER A 177 -2.57 21.18 17.12
C SER A 177 -3.91 20.75 16.51
N GLY A 178 -4.44 19.58 16.87
CA GLY A 178 -5.63 18.97 16.26
C GLY A 178 -5.37 18.27 14.96
N TYR A 179 -4.11 18.13 14.53
CA TYR A 179 -3.76 17.48 13.26
C TYR A 179 -2.50 16.62 13.37
N VAL A 180 -2.48 15.50 12.62
CA VAL A 180 -1.35 14.57 12.64
C VAL A 180 -1.06 14.01 11.25
N PHE A 181 0.22 13.75 10.98
CA PHE A 181 0.65 12.91 9.87
C PHE A 181 0.58 11.44 10.24
N THR A 182 -0.12 10.66 9.44
CA THR A 182 -0.31 9.23 9.67
C THR A 182 -0.29 8.44 8.37
N SER A 183 -0.03 7.13 8.48
CA SER A 183 0.12 6.24 7.33
C SER A 183 -0.57 4.91 7.61
N GLY A 184 -1.19 4.33 6.59
CA GLY A 184 -1.89 3.06 6.71
C GLY A 184 -2.98 2.89 5.65
N THR A 185 -3.38 1.65 5.42
CA THR A 185 -4.56 1.35 4.59
C THR A 185 -5.84 1.93 5.18
N SER A 186 -5.91 2.11 6.51
CA SER A 186 -6.97 2.86 7.21
C SER A 186 -7.14 4.30 6.71
N PHE A 187 -6.07 4.92 6.17
CA PHE A 187 -6.10 6.27 5.60
C PHE A 187 -6.24 6.27 4.08
N ALA A 188 -5.99 5.13 3.43
CA ALA A 188 -6.30 4.93 2.02
C ALA A 188 -7.81 4.67 1.81
N ALA A 189 -8.43 3.85 2.67
CA ALA A 189 -9.83 3.48 2.60
C ALA A 189 -10.81 4.68 2.50
N PRO A 190 -10.73 5.72 3.37
CA PRO A 190 -11.64 6.86 3.29
C PRO A 190 -11.47 7.67 2.00
N ARG A 191 -10.29 7.68 1.37
CA ARG A 191 -10.10 8.32 0.05
C ARG A 191 -10.87 7.59 -1.05
N VAL A 192 -10.84 6.25 -1.05
CA VAL A 192 -11.65 5.45 -1.99
C VAL A 192 -13.14 5.60 -1.70
N ALA A 193 -13.54 5.66 -0.42
CA ALA A 193 -14.93 5.91 -0.03
C ALA A 193 -15.43 7.28 -0.50
N GLY A 194 -14.61 8.33 -0.38
CA GLY A 194 -14.90 9.65 -0.93
C GLY A 194 -15.03 9.64 -2.45
N ALA A 195 -14.12 8.96 -3.16
CA ALA A 195 -14.24 8.79 -4.62
C ALA A 195 -15.53 8.05 -5.01
N ALA A 196 -15.89 6.99 -4.30
CA ALA A 196 -17.14 6.25 -4.53
C ALA A 196 -18.38 7.12 -4.27
N ALA A 197 -18.36 7.96 -3.23
CA ALA A 197 -19.44 8.90 -2.92
C ALA A 197 -19.60 9.95 -4.04
N LEU A 198 -18.50 10.50 -4.56
CA LEU A 198 -18.53 11.43 -5.69
C LEU A 198 -19.11 10.78 -6.95
N LEU A 199 -18.73 9.54 -7.26
CA LEU A 199 -19.33 8.80 -8.38
C LEU A 199 -20.81 8.52 -8.14
N ARG A 200 -21.23 8.18 -6.91
CA ARG A 200 -22.64 7.98 -6.56
C ARG A 200 -23.47 9.25 -6.67
N GLN A 201 -22.86 10.41 -6.44
CA GLN A 201 -23.48 11.72 -6.62
C GLN A 201 -23.64 12.06 -8.12
N LEU A 202 -22.60 11.78 -8.92
CA LEU A 202 -22.64 11.98 -10.38
C LEU A 202 -23.57 11.00 -11.10
N HIS A 203 -23.69 9.78 -10.59
CA HIS A 203 -24.49 8.71 -11.16
C HIS A 203 -25.43 8.10 -10.12
N PRO A 204 -26.56 8.76 -9.80
CA PRO A 204 -27.44 8.33 -8.71
C PRO A 204 -28.14 6.98 -8.91
N ASP A 205 -28.15 6.49 -10.14
CA ASP A 205 -28.72 5.22 -10.58
C ASP A 205 -27.70 4.07 -10.58
N TRP A 206 -26.41 4.36 -10.45
CA TRP A 206 -25.37 3.33 -10.43
C TRP A 206 -25.42 2.49 -9.16
N SER A 207 -25.32 1.18 -9.35
CA SER A 207 -25.20 0.23 -8.24
C SER A 207 -23.81 0.32 -7.58
N PRO A 208 -23.63 -0.21 -6.35
CA PRO A 208 -22.31 -0.32 -5.74
C PRO A 208 -21.32 -1.12 -6.61
N ALA A 209 -21.80 -2.11 -7.35
CA ALA A 209 -20.98 -2.88 -8.29
C ALA A 209 -20.53 -2.03 -9.49
N ASP A 210 -21.42 -1.18 -10.03
CA ASP A 210 -21.09 -0.25 -11.12
C ASP A 210 -20.04 0.79 -10.67
N ILE A 211 -20.18 1.34 -9.47
CA ILE A 211 -19.19 2.27 -8.89
C ILE A 211 -17.85 1.59 -8.66
N LYS A 212 -17.86 0.36 -8.11
CA LYS A 212 -16.65 -0.45 -7.95
C LYS A 212 -16.00 -0.71 -9.32
N ALA A 213 -16.78 -1.07 -10.33
CA ALA A 213 -16.27 -1.34 -11.66
C ALA A 213 -15.63 -0.11 -12.31
N ALA A 214 -16.26 1.06 -12.18
CA ALA A 214 -15.67 2.32 -12.63
C ALA A 214 -14.31 2.57 -11.97
N LEU A 215 -14.24 2.57 -10.62
CA LEU A 215 -13.00 2.82 -9.89
C LEU A 215 -11.88 1.84 -10.21
N MET A 216 -12.20 0.55 -10.37
CA MET A 216 -11.21 -0.48 -10.67
C MET A 216 -10.72 -0.38 -12.11
N THR A 217 -11.63 -0.40 -13.08
CA THR A 217 -11.28 -0.57 -14.49
C THR A 217 -10.64 0.67 -15.10
N THR A 218 -10.86 1.86 -14.51
CA THR A 218 -10.20 3.11 -14.88
C THR A 218 -8.97 3.42 -14.04
N ALA A 219 -8.57 2.56 -13.11
CA ALA A 219 -7.41 2.80 -12.25
C ALA A 219 -6.14 3.04 -13.08
N ALA A 220 -5.32 3.98 -12.63
CA ALA A 220 -4.03 4.29 -13.22
C ALA A 220 -2.98 3.25 -12.85
N ARG A 221 -2.03 3.03 -13.76
CA ARG A 221 -0.84 2.19 -13.54
C ARG A 221 0.41 2.96 -13.95
N PRO A 222 0.84 3.95 -13.15
CA PRO A 222 2.03 4.73 -13.45
C PRO A 222 3.27 3.82 -13.54
N THR A 223 4.11 4.01 -14.56
CA THR A 223 5.29 3.18 -14.86
C THR A 223 6.61 3.89 -14.56
N GLY A 224 7.48 3.22 -13.78
CA GLY A 224 8.85 3.64 -13.44
C GLY A 224 9.44 2.75 -12.33
N PRO A 225 10.69 2.99 -11.89
CA PRO A 225 11.35 2.13 -10.90
C PRO A 225 10.62 2.22 -9.55
N ASN A 226 10.17 1.06 -9.04
CA ASN A 226 9.41 0.89 -7.79
C ASN A 226 7.96 1.42 -7.80
N GLU A 227 7.33 1.50 -8.98
CA GLU A 227 5.99 2.07 -9.12
C GLU A 227 4.83 1.06 -9.00
N VAL A 228 3.67 1.56 -8.55
CA VAL A 228 2.38 0.87 -8.51
C VAL A 228 2.10 0.17 -9.83
N GLY A 229 2.47 0.72 -11.00
CA GLY A 229 2.24 0.11 -12.31
C GLY A 229 3.11 -1.10 -12.66
N LEU A 230 4.11 -1.46 -11.84
CA LEU A 230 4.87 -2.71 -11.99
C LEU A 230 4.60 -3.75 -10.89
N ALA A 231 3.93 -3.38 -9.80
CA ALA A 231 3.57 -4.31 -8.73
C ALA A 231 2.57 -5.40 -9.18
N ARG A 232 2.54 -6.54 -8.49
CA ARG A 232 1.64 -7.64 -8.87
C ARG A 232 0.18 -7.25 -8.70
N ILE A 233 -0.74 -7.92 -9.38
CA ILE A 233 -2.18 -7.72 -9.18
C ILE A 233 -2.58 -8.02 -7.74
N MET A 234 -1.97 -9.03 -7.11
CA MET A 234 -2.19 -9.32 -5.68
C MET A 234 -1.64 -8.25 -4.73
N ASP A 235 -0.83 -7.33 -5.24
CA ASP A 235 -0.23 -6.26 -4.46
C ASP A 235 -1.01 -4.95 -4.56
N ARG A 236 -1.64 -4.69 -5.71
CA ARG A 236 -2.24 -3.39 -6.05
C ARG A 236 -3.71 -3.45 -6.49
N GLY A 237 -4.23 -4.64 -6.77
CA GLY A 237 -5.49 -4.81 -7.49
C GLY A 237 -5.41 -4.30 -8.92
N ALA A 238 -6.42 -3.53 -9.33
CA ALA A 238 -6.50 -2.96 -10.68
C ALA A 238 -5.53 -1.78 -10.92
N GLY A 239 -5.11 -1.09 -9.84
CA GLY A 239 -4.16 0.02 -9.90
C GLY A 239 -4.47 1.14 -8.92
N LEU A 240 -3.84 2.30 -9.16
CA LEU A 240 -4.03 3.53 -8.41
C LEU A 240 -5.38 4.18 -8.77
N VAL A 241 -6.22 4.49 -7.77
CA VAL A 241 -7.50 5.19 -8.00
C VAL A 241 -7.26 6.49 -8.78
N ASP A 242 -7.99 6.63 -9.88
CA ASP A 242 -7.99 7.82 -10.72
C ASP A 242 -9.44 8.33 -10.84
N VAL A 243 -9.76 9.30 -9.99
CA VAL A 243 -11.13 9.87 -9.90
C VAL A 243 -11.51 10.61 -11.18
N ASP A 244 -10.54 11.21 -11.86
CA ASP A 244 -10.77 11.99 -13.07
C ASP A 244 -11.10 11.09 -14.27
N ALA A 245 -10.43 9.94 -14.37
CA ALA A 245 -10.82 8.89 -15.31
C ALA A 245 -12.17 8.27 -14.92
N ALA A 246 -12.36 7.92 -13.65
CA ALA A 246 -13.58 7.24 -13.19
C ALA A 246 -14.85 8.08 -13.39
N ARG A 247 -14.81 9.41 -13.23
CA ARG A 247 -15.98 10.29 -13.47
C ARG A 247 -16.35 10.44 -14.95
N ARG A 248 -15.46 10.10 -15.88
CA ARG A 248 -15.67 10.21 -17.33
C ARG A 248 -16.13 8.91 -17.98
N VAL A 249 -16.04 7.79 -17.26
CA VAL A 249 -16.38 6.50 -17.84
C VAL A 249 -17.89 6.37 -18.03
N LEU A 250 -18.28 6.00 -19.23
CA LEU A 250 -19.67 5.69 -19.59
C LEU A 250 -19.86 4.19 -19.83
N SER A 251 -18.78 3.42 -19.94
CA SER A 251 -18.85 1.98 -20.16
C SER A 251 -18.20 1.19 -19.04
N LEU A 252 -18.96 0.26 -18.46
CA LEU A 252 -18.56 -0.49 -17.27
C LEU A 252 -18.40 -1.97 -17.62
N VAL A 253 -17.38 -2.61 -17.04
CA VAL A 253 -17.13 -4.05 -17.21
C VAL A 253 -17.33 -4.78 -15.88
N ASP A 254 -18.19 -5.79 -15.88
CA ASP A 254 -18.50 -6.62 -14.73
C ASP A 254 -18.29 -8.12 -15.06
N PRO A 255 -17.58 -8.90 -14.22
CA PRO A 255 -16.88 -8.46 -13.01
C PRO A 255 -15.64 -7.60 -13.34
N PRO A 256 -15.28 -6.61 -12.50
CA PRO A 256 -14.13 -5.73 -12.74
C PRO A 256 -12.78 -6.36 -12.40
N SER A 257 -12.77 -7.63 -12.02
CA SER A 257 -11.58 -8.47 -11.86
C SER A 257 -12.01 -9.93 -11.86
N HIS A 258 -11.16 -10.85 -12.31
CA HIS A 258 -11.49 -12.27 -12.31
C HIS A 258 -10.38 -13.17 -11.76
N SER A 259 -10.66 -13.90 -10.67
CA SER A 259 -9.78 -14.98 -10.20
C SER A 259 -10.25 -16.34 -10.70
N PHE A 260 -9.34 -17.11 -11.30
CA PHE A 260 -9.54 -18.52 -11.61
C PHE A 260 -9.25 -19.43 -10.41
N GLY A 261 -8.78 -18.86 -9.29
CA GLY A 261 -8.39 -19.61 -8.10
C GLY A 261 -7.17 -20.49 -8.34
N SER A 262 -7.06 -21.56 -7.54
CA SER A 262 -6.05 -22.60 -7.76
C SER A 262 -6.62 -23.71 -8.64
N VAL A 263 -5.92 -24.02 -9.72
CA VAL A 263 -6.28 -25.06 -10.68
C VAL A 263 -5.18 -26.12 -10.69
N VAL A 264 -5.56 -27.35 -10.37
CA VAL A 264 -4.69 -28.52 -10.50
C VAL A 264 -4.74 -29.00 -11.95
N VAL A 265 -3.58 -29.09 -12.59
CA VAL A 265 -3.46 -29.36 -14.02
C VAL A 265 -2.80 -30.72 -14.22
N GLY A 266 -3.60 -31.74 -14.57
CA GLY A 266 -3.10 -33.08 -14.92
C GLY A 266 -3.18 -33.39 -16.41
N THR A 267 -3.98 -32.62 -17.17
CA THR A 267 -4.17 -32.75 -18.62
C THR A 267 -4.37 -31.36 -19.20
N PRO A 268 -4.12 -31.16 -20.51
CA PRO A 268 -4.43 -29.90 -21.17
C PRO A 268 -5.86 -29.46 -20.87
N SER A 269 -6.05 -28.20 -20.54
CA SER A 269 -7.35 -27.68 -20.11
C SER A 269 -7.63 -26.29 -20.64
N THR A 270 -8.91 -25.97 -20.75
CA THR A 270 -9.39 -24.64 -21.14
C THR A 270 -10.34 -24.13 -20.06
N LEU A 271 -10.07 -22.92 -19.56
CA LEU A 271 -10.91 -22.24 -18.59
C LEU A 271 -11.53 -21.01 -19.24
N ILE A 272 -12.84 -20.83 -19.09
CA ILE A 272 -13.58 -19.72 -19.69
C ILE A 272 -14.25 -18.91 -18.60
N ARG A 273 -14.21 -17.58 -18.72
CA ARG A 273 -14.92 -16.64 -17.84
C ARG A 273 -15.58 -15.55 -18.65
N GLU A 274 -16.84 -15.30 -18.34
CA GLU A 274 -17.66 -14.30 -19.00
C GLU A 274 -17.54 -12.94 -18.30
N PHE A 275 -17.60 -11.89 -19.11
CA PHE A 275 -17.70 -10.50 -18.69
C PHE A 275 -18.86 -9.85 -19.43
N THR A 276 -19.48 -8.87 -18.77
CA THR A 276 -20.53 -8.03 -19.34
C THR A 276 -20.03 -6.59 -19.45
N ILE A 277 -20.13 -6.00 -20.64
CA ILE A 277 -19.97 -4.57 -20.85
C ILE A 277 -21.34 -3.91 -20.80
N LYS A 278 -21.48 -2.87 -19.98
CA LYS A 278 -22.67 -2.01 -19.90
C LYS A 278 -22.34 -0.68 -20.55
N ASN A 279 -22.93 -0.38 -21.71
CA ASN A 279 -22.80 0.92 -22.36
C ASN A 279 -23.85 1.88 -21.76
N ARG A 280 -23.42 2.82 -20.92
CA ARG A 280 -24.30 3.84 -20.33
C ARG A 280 -24.39 5.11 -21.18
N SER A 281 -23.74 5.15 -22.34
CA SER A 281 -23.84 6.29 -23.25
C SER A 281 -25.14 6.27 -24.06
N GLN A 282 -25.42 7.40 -24.71
CA GLN A 282 -26.56 7.57 -25.62
C GLN A 282 -26.25 7.16 -27.07
N SER A 283 -25.09 6.55 -27.32
CA SER A 283 -24.64 6.15 -28.65
C SER A 283 -24.25 4.67 -28.68
N VAL A 284 -24.31 4.06 -29.87
CA VAL A 284 -23.69 2.75 -30.09
C VAL A 284 -22.18 2.87 -29.82
N ALA A 285 -21.62 1.87 -29.13
CA ALA A 285 -20.19 1.78 -28.90
C ALA A 285 -19.65 0.47 -29.50
N VAL A 286 -18.47 0.54 -30.11
CA VAL A 286 -17.76 -0.61 -30.67
C VAL A 286 -16.46 -0.79 -29.90
N TYR A 287 -16.37 -1.87 -29.13
CA TYR A 287 -15.21 -2.18 -28.29
C TYR A 287 -14.26 -3.11 -29.03
N THR A 288 -12.98 -2.77 -29.01
CA THR A 288 -11.87 -3.68 -29.26
C THR A 288 -11.49 -4.36 -27.95
N LEU A 289 -11.43 -5.68 -27.97
CA LEU A 289 -11.17 -6.55 -26.82
C LEU A 289 -9.83 -7.25 -27.02
N GLN A 290 -8.98 -7.23 -25.99
CA GLN A 290 -7.70 -7.94 -25.99
C GLN A 290 -7.44 -8.56 -24.62
N ALA A 291 -6.58 -9.58 -24.55
CA ALA A 291 -6.04 -10.07 -23.29
C ALA A 291 -4.53 -10.28 -23.39
N ALA A 292 -3.83 -10.00 -22.29
CA ALA A 292 -2.39 -10.19 -22.20
C ALA A 292 -1.99 -10.67 -20.81
N LEU A 293 -0.98 -11.55 -20.78
CA LEU A 293 -0.29 -11.93 -19.53
C LEU A 293 0.70 -10.85 -19.14
N SER A 294 0.82 -10.60 -17.84
CA SER A 294 1.89 -9.78 -17.28
C SER A 294 3.18 -10.60 -17.18
N PRO A 295 4.36 -10.01 -17.44
CA PRO A 295 5.63 -10.69 -17.22
C PRO A 295 5.86 -11.05 -15.74
N PRO A 296 6.51 -12.19 -15.44
CA PRO A 296 6.93 -13.23 -16.39
C PRO A 296 5.74 -14.10 -16.84
N ALA A 297 5.51 -14.15 -18.15
CA ALA A 297 4.44 -14.94 -18.74
C ALA A 297 4.92 -16.37 -19.03
N PRO A 298 4.33 -17.41 -18.42
CA PRO A 298 4.76 -18.78 -18.67
C PRO A 298 4.30 -19.27 -20.05
N SER A 299 5.16 -20.05 -20.73
CA SER A 299 4.88 -20.60 -22.06
C SER A 299 3.70 -21.57 -22.11
N PHE A 300 3.38 -22.21 -20.99
CA PHE A 300 2.28 -23.18 -20.88
C PHE A 300 0.89 -22.53 -20.80
N LEU A 301 0.82 -21.22 -20.54
CA LEU A 301 -0.43 -20.50 -20.38
C LEU A 301 -0.64 -19.55 -21.56
N LYS A 302 -1.73 -19.73 -22.29
CA LYS A 302 -2.18 -18.83 -23.35
C LYS A 302 -3.48 -18.17 -22.95
N VAL A 303 -3.64 -16.90 -23.32
CA VAL A 303 -4.82 -16.09 -22.99
C VAL A 303 -5.41 -15.50 -24.26
N ASP A 304 -6.73 -15.50 -24.36
CA ASP A 304 -7.47 -15.00 -25.51
C ASP A 304 -8.83 -14.45 -25.09
N VAL A 305 -9.45 -13.61 -25.92
CA VAL A 305 -10.81 -13.08 -25.73
C VAL A 305 -11.67 -13.34 -26.95
N SER A 306 -12.96 -13.61 -26.71
CA SER A 306 -13.92 -13.81 -27.79
C SER A 306 -15.26 -13.14 -27.47
N PRO A 307 -15.82 -12.33 -28.39
CA PRO A 307 -15.21 -11.90 -29.65
C PRO A 307 -14.05 -10.90 -29.42
N MET A 308 -13.26 -10.60 -30.45
CA MET A 308 -12.23 -9.53 -30.39
C MET A 308 -12.82 -8.13 -30.63
N GLN A 309 -14.01 -8.05 -31.21
CA GLN A 309 -14.79 -6.82 -31.34
C GLN A 309 -16.23 -7.06 -30.87
N LEU A 310 -16.77 -6.11 -30.14
CA LEU A 310 -18.13 -6.19 -29.61
C LEU A 310 -18.85 -4.86 -29.83
N THR A 311 -19.99 -4.91 -30.52
CA THR A 311 -20.87 -3.74 -30.69
C THR A 311 -21.97 -3.79 -29.63
N VAL A 312 -22.12 -2.72 -28.86
CA VAL A 312 -23.16 -2.61 -27.82
C VAL A 312 -24.03 -1.39 -28.09
N PRO A 313 -25.36 -1.55 -28.19
CA PRO A 313 -26.30 -0.44 -28.34
C PRO A 313 -26.19 0.60 -27.23
N ALA A 314 -26.66 1.82 -27.51
CA ALA A 314 -26.85 2.86 -26.50
C ALA A 314 -27.69 2.32 -25.33
N GLY A 315 -27.27 2.56 -24.09
CA GLY A 315 -27.92 2.04 -22.89
C GLY A 315 -27.90 0.52 -22.73
N GLY A 316 -27.29 -0.23 -23.65
CA GLY A 316 -27.36 -1.68 -23.75
C GLY A 316 -26.23 -2.41 -23.03
N THR A 317 -26.27 -3.74 -23.13
CA THR A 317 -25.26 -4.66 -22.61
C THR A 317 -24.76 -5.60 -23.69
N GLY A 318 -23.50 -6.01 -23.61
CA GLY A 318 -22.94 -7.09 -24.42
C GLY A 318 -22.00 -7.96 -23.59
N THR A 319 -21.83 -9.22 -23.99
CA THR A 319 -20.96 -10.17 -23.29
C THR A 319 -19.76 -10.56 -24.14
N PHE A 320 -18.66 -10.86 -23.48
CA PHE A 320 -17.48 -11.48 -24.07
C PHE A 320 -16.84 -12.43 -23.06
N VAL A 321 -15.95 -13.30 -23.51
CA VAL A 321 -15.28 -14.27 -22.64
C VAL A 321 -13.76 -14.12 -22.68
N LEU A 322 -13.11 -14.31 -21.53
CA LEU A 322 -11.69 -14.61 -21.40
C LEU A 322 -11.49 -16.12 -21.40
N LYS A 323 -10.60 -16.60 -22.27
CA LYS A 323 -10.20 -18.00 -22.36
C LYS A 323 -8.75 -18.16 -21.93
N LEU A 324 -8.51 -19.00 -20.94
CA LEU A 324 -7.17 -19.48 -20.58
C LEU A 324 -6.98 -20.90 -21.11
N THR A 325 -5.95 -21.12 -21.92
CA THR A 325 -5.57 -22.45 -22.39
C THR A 325 -4.27 -22.86 -21.72
N ILE A 326 -4.29 -24.00 -21.03
CA ILE A 326 -3.19 -24.47 -20.20
C ILE A 326 -2.65 -25.78 -20.77
N ASP A 327 -1.36 -25.81 -21.08
CA ASP A 327 -0.63 -27.04 -21.40
C ASP A 327 -0.12 -27.68 -20.10
N ALA A 328 -0.51 -28.94 -19.85
CA ALA A 328 -0.18 -29.64 -18.61
C ALA A 328 1.31 -30.06 -18.54
N GLY A 329 1.96 -30.28 -19.67
CA GLY A 329 3.28 -30.92 -19.73
C GLY A 329 4.42 -30.12 -19.09
N ALA A 330 4.20 -28.83 -18.79
CA ALA A 330 5.23 -27.90 -18.34
C ALA A 330 5.05 -27.40 -16.89
N ILE A 331 4.08 -27.93 -16.14
CA ILE A 331 3.78 -27.47 -14.77
C ILE A 331 4.41 -28.44 -13.75
N SER A 332 5.54 -28.05 -13.16
CA SER A 332 6.27 -28.83 -12.15
C SER A 332 6.13 -28.29 -10.72
N SER A 333 5.56 -27.10 -10.55
CA SER A 333 5.39 -26.43 -9.26
C SER A 333 4.17 -25.51 -9.28
N ARG A 334 3.82 -24.93 -8.12
CA ARG A 334 2.76 -23.93 -8.03
C ARG A 334 3.24 -22.63 -8.67
N ILE A 335 2.53 -22.15 -9.68
CA ILE A 335 2.88 -20.92 -10.41
C ILE A 335 1.68 -19.98 -10.40
N ASP A 336 1.91 -18.77 -9.93
CA ASP A 336 0.95 -17.68 -10.02
C ASP A 336 1.17 -16.95 -11.34
N SER A 337 0.10 -16.75 -12.10
CA SER A 337 0.10 -16.02 -13.36
C SER A 337 -1.03 -15.01 -13.37
N GLU A 338 -0.76 -13.86 -13.95
CA GLU A 338 -1.68 -12.73 -13.90
C GLU A 338 -1.64 -11.95 -15.21
N GLY A 339 -2.66 -11.15 -15.46
CA GLY A 339 -2.79 -10.42 -16.71
C GLY A 339 -3.99 -9.50 -16.70
N PHE A 340 -4.26 -8.91 -17.85
CA PHE A 340 -5.39 -8.00 -18.03
C PHE A 340 -6.18 -8.36 -19.27
N VAL A 341 -7.51 -8.23 -19.16
CA VAL A 341 -8.36 -7.96 -20.32
C VAL A 341 -8.35 -6.45 -20.54
N LEU A 342 -8.17 -6.02 -21.78
CA LEU A 342 -8.26 -4.64 -22.22
C LEU A 342 -9.55 -4.44 -23.02
N VAL A 343 -10.30 -3.40 -22.67
CA VAL A 343 -11.51 -2.98 -23.39
C VAL A 343 -11.32 -1.53 -23.81
N SER A 344 -11.34 -1.25 -25.11
CA SER A 344 -11.15 0.10 -25.65
C SER A 344 -12.13 0.38 -26.77
N ASP A 345 -12.65 1.60 -26.84
CA ASP A 345 -13.49 2.08 -27.94
C ASP A 345 -12.93 3.34 -28.61
N GLY A 346 -11.63 3.58 -28.46
CA GLY A 346 -10.98 4.80 -28.96
C GLY A 346 -11.33 6.04 -28.16
N GLU A 347 -11.62 5.87 -26.87
CA GLU A 347 -11.94 6.92 -25.90
C GLU A 347 -13.30 7.62 -26.10
N GLN A 348 -14.26 6.93 -26.73
CA GLN A 348 -15.61 7.46 -26.94
C GLN A 348 -16.46 7.37 -25.66
N THR A 349 -16.40 6.23 -24.98
CA THR A 349 -17.15 5.94 -23.75
C THR A 349 -16.23 5.51 -22.61
N THR A 350 -14.95 5.23 -22.88
CA THR A 350 -13.95 4.95 -21.86
C THR A 350 -12.90 6.07 -21.84
N PRO A 351 -12.35 6.49 -20.68
CA PRO A 351 -11.38 7.59 -20.62
C PRO A 351 -9.97 7.21 -21.10
N ARG A 352 -9.76 5.91 -21.34
CA ARG A 352 -8.56 5.18 -21.78
C ARG A 352 -8.98 3.72 -21.99
N PRO A 353 -8.12 2.80 -22.45
CA PRO A 353 -8.43 1.38 -22.35
C PRO A 353 -8.75 0.99 -20.91
N LEU A 354 -9.89 0.33 -20.69
CA LEU A 354 -10.22 -0.25 -19.39
C LEU A 354 -9.39 -1.50 -19.18
N TYR A 355 -8.92 -1.69 -17.95
CA TYR A 355 -8.07 -2.83 -17.61
C TYR A 355 -8.70 -3.66 -16.51
N ILE A 356 -9.03 -4.90 -16.85
CA ILE A 356 -9.69 -5.83 -15.96
C ILE A 356 -8.68 -6.90 -15.55
N PRO A 357 -8.15 -6.87 -14.32
CA PRO A 357 -7.15 -7.82 -13.88
C PRO A 357 -7.73 -9.23 -13.80
N PHE A 358 -6.95 -10.22 -14.23
CA PHE A 358 -7.23 -11.62 -13.96
C PHE A 358 -6.01 -12.31 -13.34
N TRP A 359 -6.27 -13.38 -12.59
CA TRP A 359 -5.23 -14.15 -11.92
C TRP A 359 -5.58 -15.65 -11.86
N ILE A 360 -4.56 -16.49 -11.90
CA ILE A 360 -4.66 -17.95 -11.75
C ILE A 360 -3.43 -18.48 -11.00
N ARG A 361 -3.64 -19.49 -10.14
CA ARG A 361 -2.58 -20.35 -9.63
C ARG A 361 -2.68 -21.72 -10.27
N THR A 362 -1.71 -22.10 -11.08
CA THR A 362 -1.60 -23.48 -11.57
C THR A 362 -0.80 -24.33 -10.59
N ALA A 363 -1.13 -25.61 -10.48
CA ALA A 363 -0.42 -26.58 -9.65
C ALA A 363 -0.33 -27.93 -10.38
N PRO A 364 0.77 -28.70 -10.20
CA PRO A 364 0.85 -30.06 -10.71
C PRO A 364 -0.18 -30.95 -10.02
N ARG A 365 -0.54 -32.06 -10.69
CA ARG A 365 -1.43 -33.09 -10.15
C ARG A 365 -0.83 -33.85 -8.98
#